data_AF-A0A4V2MAM7-F1
#
_entry.id   AF-A0A4V2MAM7-F1
#
_cell.length_a   1.000
_cell.length_b   1.000
_cell.length_c   1.000
_cell.angle_alpha   90.00
_cell.angle_beta   90.00
_cell.angle_gamma   90.00
#
_symmetry.space_group_name_H-M   'P 1'
#
loop_
_entity.id
_entity.type
_entity.pdbx_description
1 polymer ?
#
loop_
_entity_poly.entity_id
_entity_poly.type
_entity_poly.pdbx_seq_one_letter_code
_entity_poly.pdbx_strand_id
1 'polypeptide(L)'
;MGPGGPGEHAVHLAPRDGWWFATWRPGGLLVADVSTPPEFADDEWTYVDLELDPYRRPDGTVGTEDWDELAEAHAAGLINDHEYGAAVEAAHTLEMQFSQGTEPFGTTGWTRLSEAIALGLPPLTSFGDRPVS
;
A
#
# COMPACT_ATOMS: atom_id res chain seq x y z
N MET A 1 3.19 2.46 -10.56
CA MET A 1 4.30 3.24 -9.93
C MET A 1 5.46 2.31 -9.55
N GLY A 2 6.69 2.80 -9.29
CA GLY A 2 7.85 1.90 -9.03
C GLY A 2 7.95 1.42 -7.56
N PRO A 3 8.53 0.23 -7.27
CA PRO A 3 8.62 -0.33 -5.92
C PRO A 3 9.62 0.37 -4.98
N GLY A 4 10.31 1.41 -5.44
CA GLY A 4 11.37 2.08 -4.68
C GLY A 4 12.72 1.40 -4.84
N GLY A 5 13.77 2.05 -4.38
CA GLY A 5 15.14 1.54 -4.47
C GLY A 5 15.50 0.56 -3.35
N PRO A 6 16.48 -0.34 -3.54
CA PRO A 6 16.97 -1.20 -2.47
C PRO A 6 17.42 -0.37 -1.24
N GLY A 7 16.91 -0.74 -0.07
CA GLY A 7 17.26 -0.08 1.19
C GLY A 7 16.65 1.33 1.37
N GLU A 8 15.72 1.73 0.51
CA GLU A 8 15.02 3.00 0.65
C GLU A 8 14.20 3.07 1.95
N HIS A 9 14.14 4.26 2.55
CA HIS A 9 13.29 4.48 3.70
C HIS A 9 11.81 4.39 3.30
N ALA A 10 11.04 3.62 4.05
CA ALA A 10 9.60 3.55 3.88
C ALA A 10 8.93 3.41 5.24
N VAL A 11 7.70 3.91 5.33
CA VAL A 11 6.76 3.50 6.37
C VAL A 11 5.60 2.82 5.69
N HIS A 12 5.27 1.65 6.20
CA HIS A 12 4.13 0.87 5.78
C HIS A 12 3.05 0.89 6.85
N LEU A 13 1.79 0.96 6.44
CA LEU A 13 0.63 0.83 7.32
C LEU A 13 -0.35 -0.16 6.74
N ALA A 14 -0.58 -1.24 7.48
CA ALA A 14 -1.65 -2.20 7.24
C ALA A 14 -2.73 -2.01 8.33
N PRO A 15 -3.93 -1.50 7.99
CA PRO A 15 -5.06 -1.46 8.91
C PRO A 15 -5.57 -2.88 9.18
N ARG A 16 -5.93 -3.19 10.43
CA ARG A 16 -6.42 -4.53 10.82
C ARG A 16 -7.60 -5.02 9.98
N ASP A 17 -8.55 -4.13 9.70
CA ASP A 17 -9.81 -4.48 9.03
C ASP A 17 -9.97 -3.76 7.68
N GLY A 18 -8.91 -3.12 7.18
CA GLY A 18 -8.97 -2.34 5.93
C GLY A 18 -8.43 -3.12 4.74
N TRP A 19 -8.99 -2.82 3.57
CA TRP A 19 -8.68 -3.47 2.29
C TRP A 19 -7.55 -2.77 1.53
N TRP A 20 -6.50 -2.38 2.24
CA TRP A 20 -5.38 -1.66 1.66
C TRP A 20 -4.13 -1.72 2.53
N PHE A 21 -2.99 -1.48 1.90
CA PHE A 21 -1.69 -1.37 2.55
C PHE A 21 -1.03 -0.08 2.04
N ALA A 22 -0.78 0.90 2.92
CA ALA A 22 -0.27 2.21 2.50
C ALA A 22 1.22 2.38 2.74
N THR A 23 1.89 3.05 1.79
CA THR A 23 3.33 3.24 1.75
C THR A 23 3.69 4.72 1.61
N TRP A 24 4.44 5.23 2.57
CA TRP A 24 5.07 6.57 2.52
C TRP A 24 6.56 6.42 2.25
N ARG A 25 7.07 7.12 1.22
CA ARG A 25 8.49 7.15 0.85
C ARG A 25 9.01 8.59 0.72
N PRO A 26 10.33 8.82 0.88
CA PRO A 26 10.94 10.08 0.53
C PRO A 26 10.54 10.56 -0.88
N GLY A 27 10.45 11.87 -1.07
CA GLY A 27 9.99 12.44 -2.34
C GLY A 27 8.49 12.74 -2.40
N GLY A 28 7.71 12.35 -1.38
CA GLY A 28 6.34 12.82 -1.17
C GLY A 28 5.27 12.08 -1.98
N LEU A 29 5.62 10.95 -2.60
CA LEU A 29 4.66 10.04 -3.22
C LEU A 29 4.05 9.15 -2.13
N LEU A 30 2.72 9.18 -2.04
CA LEU A 30 1.92 8.24 -1.26
C LEU A 30 1.29 7.25 -2.24
N VAL A 31 1.41 5.96 -1.94
CA VAL A 31 0.75 4.87 -2.67
C VAL A 31 0.08 3.97 -1.64
N ALA A 32 -1.04 3.36 -1.99
CA ALA A 32 -1.57 2.23 -1.27
C ALA A 32 -1.87 1.10 -2.26
N ASP A 33 -1.50 -0.12 -1.88
CA ASP A 33 -1.84 -1.35 -2.58
C ASP A 33 -3.20 -1.83 -2.03
N VAL A 34 -4.23 -1.89 -2.87
CA VAL A 34 -5.53 -2.45 -2.47
C VAL A 34 -5.36 -3.96 -2.32
N SER A 35 -5.80 -4.47 -1.17
CA SER A 35 -5.49 -5.84 -0.76
C SER A 35 -6.63 -6.43 0.08
N THR A 36 -6.59 -7.74 0.31
CA THR A 36 -7.42 -8.35 1.36
C THR A 36 -7.02 -7.83 2.74
N PRO A 37 -7.94 -7.80 3.71
CA PRO A 37 -7.58 -7.43 5.08
C PRO A 37 -6.45 -8.33 5.61
N PRO A 38 -5.43 -7.75 6.26
CA PRO A 38 -4.28 -8.52 6.70
C PRO A 38 -4.67 -9.46 7.83
N GLU A 39 -4.29 -10.72 7.67
CA GLU A 39 -4.45 -11.76 8.69
C GLU A 39 -3.12 -11.99 9.41
N PHE A 40 -3.18 -12.24 10.73
CA PHE A 40 -2.01 -12.62 11.52
C PHE A 40 -2.10 -14.09 11.88
N ALA A 41 -1.20 -14.90 11.34
CA ALA A 41 -1.11 -16.33 11.56
C ALA A 41 0.36 -16.77 11.59
N ASP A 42 0.69 -17.74 12.43
CA ASP A 42 2.05 -18.33 12.51
C ASP A 42 3.19 -17.30 12.68
N ASP A 43 2.96 -16.27 13.50
CA ASP A 43 3.88 -15.13 13.74
C ASP A 43 4.14 -14.24 12.50
N GLU A 44 3.31 -14.37 11.45
CA GLU A 44 3.40 -13.63 10.20
C GLU A 44 2.11 -12.86 9.89
N TRP A 45 2.27 -11.69 9.27
CA TRP A 45 1.15 -10.94 8.69
C TRP A 45 1.09 -11.28 7.20
N THR A 46 -0.09 -11.69 6.73
CA THR A 46 -0.32 -12.05 5.33
C THR A 46 -1.53 -11.32 4.78
N TYR A 47 -1.43 -10.93 3.51
CA TYR A 47 -2.53 -10.36 2.74
C TYR A 47 -2.35 -10.78 1.28
N VAL A 48 -3.41 -10.62 0.48
CA VAL A 48 -3.39 -10.86 -0.96
C VAL A 48 -3.58 -9.52 -1.65
N ASP A 49 -2.71 -9.26 -2.64
CA ASP A 49 -2.82 -8.09 -3.49
C ASP A 49 -4.03 -8.21 -4.44
N LEU A 50 -4.74 -7.10 -4.66
CA LEU A 50 -5.93 -7.04 -5.51
C LEU A 50 -5.75 -6.03 -6.66
N GLU A 51 -4.50 -5.87 -7.12
CA GLU A 51 -4.05 -5.14 -8.30
C GLU A 51 -4.17 -3.60 -8.23
N LEU A 52 -5.19 -3.02 -7.58
CA LEU A 52 -5.40 -1.57 -7.64
C LEU A 52 -4.41 -0.77 -6.78
N ASP A 53 -3.79 0.24 -7.40
CA ASP A 53 -2.79 1.12 -6.78
C ASP A 53 -3.26 2.60 -6.67
N PRO A 54 -4.11 2.96 -5.69
CA PRO A 54 -4.39 4.36 -5.37
C PRO A 54 -3.12 5.13 -4.99
N TYR A 55 -3.02 6.38 -5.45
CA TYR A 55 -1.85 7.21 -5.19
C TYR A 55 -2.18 8.69 -5.01
N ARG A 56 -1.24 9.38 -4.36
CA ARG A 56 -1.16 10.85 -4.32
C ARG A 56 0.25 11.32 -4.60
N ARG A 57 0.42 12.10 -5.67
CA ARG A 57 1.69 12.73 -6.04
C ARG A 57 1.97 13.99 -5.19
N PRO A 58 3.24 14.44 -5.11
CA PRO A 58 3.61 15.65 -4.36
C PRO A 58 2.91 16.93 -4.83
N ASP A 59 2.53 16.99 -6.11
CA ASP A 59 1.78 18.11 -6.68
C ASP A 59 0.28 18.09 -6.32
N GLY A 60 -0.17 17.08 -5.56
CA GLY A 60 -1.55 16.90 -5.13
C GLY A 60 -2.42 16.10 -6.10
N THR A 61 -1.88 15.64 -7.24
CA THR A 61 -2.60 14.75 -8.15
C THR A 61 -2.94 13.44 -7.45
N VAL A 62 -4.21 13.03 -7.51
CA VAL A 62 -4.72 11.77 -6.98
C VAL A 62 -5.31 10.94 -8.12
N GLY A 63 -5.15 9.62 -8.03
CA GLY A 63 -5.81 8.66 -8.91
C GLY A 63 -5.49 7.24 -8.48
N THR A 64 -5.85 6.28 -9.32
CA THR A 64 -5.60 4.84 -9.12
C THR A 64 -5.08 4.25 -10.43
N GLU A 65 -4.04 3.43 -10.37
CA GLU A 65 -3.50 2.66 -11.52
C GLU A 65 -4.09 1.23 -11.54
N ASP A 66 -3.87 0.51 -12.64
CA ASP A 66 -4.07 -0.95 -12.76
C ASP A 66 -5.53 -1.47 -12.70
N TRP A 67 -6.47 -0.61 -13.11
CA TRP A 67 -7.88 -0.97 -13.30
C TRP A 67 -8.12 -2.08 -14.33
N ASP A 68 -7.30 -2.14 -15.37
CA ASP A 68 -7.34 -3.20 -16.38
C ASP A 68 -6.82 -4.53 -15.81
N GLU A 69 -5.75 -4.50 -14.99
CA GLU A 69 -5.23 -5.70 -14.32
C GLU A 69 -6.25 -6.31 -13.35
N LEU A 70 -6.95 -5.49 -12.54
CA LEU A 70 -8.07 -5.97 -11.71
C LEU A 70 -9.16 -6.65 -12.57
N ALA A 71 -9.52 -6.06 -13.71
CA ALA A 71 -10.54 -6.62 -14.60
C ALA A 71 -10.09 -7.95 -15.23
N GLU A 72 -8.82 -8.06 -15.61
CA GLU A 72 -8.22 -9.28 -16.14
C GLU A 72 -8.15 -10.39 -15.08
N ALA A 73 -7.72 -10.07 -13.86
CA ALA A 73 -7.65 -11.01 -12.73
C ALA A 73 -9.04 -11.53 -12.34
N HIS A 74 -10.07 -10.68 -12.34
CA HIS A 74 -11.46 -11.08 -12.12
C HIS A 74 -11.98 -11.98 -13.25
N ALA A 75 -11.73 -11.61 -14.51
CA ALA A 75 -12.14 -12.42 -15.66
C ALA A 75 -11.45 -13.80 -15.69
N ALA A 76 -10.22 -13.89 -15.17
CA ALA A 76 -9.48 -15.14 -15.00
C ALA A 76 -9.94 -15.97 -13.79
N GLY A 77 -10.78 -15.41 -12.91
CA GLY A 77 -11.27 -16.05 -11.69
C GLY A 77 -10.22 -16.11 -10.56
N LEU A 78 -9.18 -15.29 -10.63
CA LEU A 78 -8.18 -15.14 -9.56
C LEU A 78 -8.71 -14.25 -8.42
N ILE A 79 -9.56 -13.28 -8.78
CA ILE A 79 -10.29 -12.39 -7.87
C ILE A 79 -11.77 -12.73 -7.98
N ASN A 80 -12.44 -12.95 -6.86
CA ASN A 80 -13.88 -13.24 -6.84
C ASN A 80 -14.73 -11.96 -6.81
N ASP A 81 -16.06 -12.08 -7.02
CA ASP A 81 -16.97 -10.93 -7.08
C ASP A 81 -16.94 -10.05 -5.82
N HIS A 82 -16.74 -10.64 -4.65
CA HIS A 82 -16.67 -9.92 -3.39
C HIS A 82 -15.35 -9.14 -3.28
N GLU A 83 -14.23 -9.77 -3.58
CA GLU A 83 -12.91 -9.11 -3.62
C GLU A 83 -12.88 -7.99 -4.66
N TYR A 84 -13.43 -8.22 -5.85
CA TYR A 84 -13.54 -7.20 -6.89
C TYR A 84 -14.33 -5.98 -6.39
N GLY A 85 -15.52 -6.21 -5.83
CA GLY A 85 -16.35 -5.14 -5.28
C GLY A 85 -15.65 -4.37 -4.15
N ALA A 86 -15.01 -5.09 -3.24
CA ALA A 86 -14.26 -4.50 -2.13
C ALA A 86 -13.05 -3.69 -2.62
N ALA A 87 -12.34 -4.17 -3.64
CA ALA A 87 -11.19 -3.49 -4.20
C ALA A 87 -11.60 -2.13 -4.83
N VAL A 88 -12.67 -2.14 -5.63
CA VAL A 88 -13.21 -0.91 -6.23
C VAL A 88 -13.69 0.08 -5.16
N GLU A 89 -14.37 -0.39 -4.11
CA GLU A 89 -14.81 0.48 -3.01
C GLU A 89 -13.62 1.07 -2.23
N ALA A 90 -12.62 0.25 -1.94
CA ALA A 90 -11.41 0.66 -1.24
C ALA A 90 -10.64 1.72 -2.04
N ALA A 91 -10.46 1.52 -3.35
CA ALA A 91 -9.77 2.47 -4.22
C ALA A 91 -10.44 3.85 -4.22
N HIS A 92 -11.76 3.91 -4.44
CA HIS A 92 -12.49 5.19 -4.41
C HIS A 92 -12.46 5.86 -3.03
N THR A 93 -12.53 5.07 -1.95
CA THR A 93 -12.43 5.59 -0.58
C THR A 93 -11.04 6.20 -0.35
N LEU A 94 -9.98 5.53 -0.79
CA LEU A 94 -8.61 6.01 -0.68
C LEU A 94 -8.39 7.29 -1.50
N GLU A 95 -8.86 7.35 -2.74
CA GLU A 95 -8.76 8.57 -3.55
C GLU A 95 -9.42 9.77 -2.85
N MET A 96 -10.59 9.56 -2.25
CA MET A 96 -11.28 10.59 -1.47
C MET A 96 -10.48 10.99 -0.22
N GLN A 97 -9.97 10.03 0.54
CA GLN A 97 -9.17 10.29 1.75
C GLN A 97 -7.84 10.98 1.43
N PHE A 98 -7.18 10.61 0.33
CA PHE A 98 -5.96 11.23 -0.16
C PHE A 98 -6.21 12.67 -0.59
N SER A 99 -7.31 12.91 -1.31
CA SER A 99 -7.73 14.24 -1.75
C SER A 99 -8.03 15.16 -0.56
N GLN A 100 -8.66 14.62 0.48
CA GLN A 100 -9.03 15.36 1.69
C GLN A 100 -7.88 15.49 2.71
N GLY A 101 -6.80 14.71 2.56
CA GLY A 101 -5.75 14.62 3.57
C GLY A 101 -6.26 14.04 4.89
N THR A 102 -7.22 13.12 4.83
CA THR A 102 -7.76 12.43 6.01
C THR A 102 -6.65 11.61 6.66
N GLU A 103 -6.45 11.77 7.98
CA GLU A 103 -5.43 11.00 8.68
C GLU A 103 -5.69 9.49 8.54
N PRO A 104 -4.67 8.67 8.23
CA PRO A 104 -3.24 8.95 8.36
C PRO A 104 -2.55 9.58 7.12
N PHE A 105 -3.30 9.85 6.04
CA PHE A 105 -2.78 10.34 4.76
C PHE A 105 -2.50 11.85 4.71
N GLY A 106 -2.97 12.57 5.73
CA GLY A 106 -2.65 13.98 5.98
C GLY A 106 -1.19 14.14 6.39
N THR A 107 -0.93 14.24 7.70
CA THR A 107 0.40 14.53 8.25
C THR A 107 1.00 13.37 9.03
N THR A 108 0.18 12.45 9.54
CA THR A 108 0.64 11.39 10.45
C THR A 108 1.64 10.47 9.78
N GLY A 109 1.33 9.93 8.60
CA GLY A 109 2.23 9.01 7.90
C GLY A 109 3.59 9.63 7.57
N TRP A 110 3.60 10.88 7.10
CA TRP A 110 4.85 11.62 6.84
C TRP A 110 5.66 11.88 8.10
N THR A 111 4.99 12.20 9.21
CA THR A 111 5.65 12.38 10.51
C THR A 111 6.30 11.08 10.95
N ARG A 112 5.61 9.94 10.84
CA ARG A 112 6.17 8.62 11.13
C ARG A 112 7.38 8.28 10.25
N LEU A 113 7.31 8.60 8.96
CA LEU A 113 8.46 8.41 8.07
C LEU A 113 9.65 9.25 8.52
N SER A 114 9.45 10.52 8.84
CA SER A 114 10.52 11.39 9.32
C SER A 114 11.12 10.91 10.65
N GLU A 115 10.29 10.44 11.59
CA GLU A 115 10.73 9.86 12.85
C GLU A 115 11.56 8.59 12.62
N ALA A 116 11.11 7.70 11.74
CA ALA A 116 11.82 6.46 11.41
C ALA A 116 13.18 6.73 10.75
N ILE A 117 13.26 7.70 9.83
CA ILE A 117 14.54 8.13 9.22
C ILE A 117 15.52 8.64 10.28
N ALA A 118 15.02 9.42 11.26
CA ALA A 118 15.85 9.98 12.32
C ALA A 118 16.46 8.92 13.26
N LEU A 119 15.95 7.68 13.27
CA LEU A 119 16.55 6.57 14.01
C LEU A 119 17.89 6.13 13.43
N GLY A 120 18.19 6.45 12.16
CA GLY A 120 19.46 6.10 11.53
C GLY A 120 19.72 4.59 11.43
N LEU A 121 18.65 3.79 11.31
CA LEU A 121 18.76 2.34 11.18
C LEU A 121 19.46 1.96 9.86
N PRO A 122 20.30 0.91 9.86
CA PRO A 122 20.94 0.45 8.63
C PRO A 122 19.90 -0.03 7.62
N PRO A 123 20.13 0.20 6.30
CA PRO A 123 19.18 -0.21 5.28
C PRO A 123 19.12 -1.73 5.16
N LEU A 124 17.92 -2.25 4.94
CA LEU A 124 17.71 -3.67 4.66
C LEU A 124 17.96 -3.91 3.16
N THR A 125 19.19 -4.29 2.81
CA THR A 125 19.61 -4.55 1.42
C THR A 125 19.91 -6.03 1.16
N SER A 126 19.87 -6.87 2.20
CA SER A 126 20.03 -8.32 2.14
C SER A 126 19.04 -8.96 3.10
N PHE A 127 18.22 -9.87 2.58
CA PHE A 127 17.23 -10.62 3.35
C PHE A 127 17.75 -12.00 3.81
N GLY A 128 19.04 -12.29 3.57
CA GLY A 128 19.65 -13.60 3.80
C GLY A 128 19.14 -14.70 2.86
N ASP A 129 19.62 -15.94 3.05
CA ASP A 129 19.26 -17.12 2.25
C ASP A 129 17.93 -17.78 2.68
N ARG A 130 17.03 -17.05 3.34
CA ARG A 130 15.76 -17.65 3.77
C ARG A 130 14.84 -17.80 2.56
N PRO A 131 14.43 -19.02 2.18
CA PRO A 131 13.37 -19.17 1.20
C PRO A 131 12.11 -18.52 1.80
N VAL A 132 11.47 -17.65 1.02
CA VAL A 132 10.08 -17.25 1.24
C VAL A 132 9.28 -18.54 1.04
N SER A 133 8.83 -19.13 2.15
CA SER A 133 8.06 -20.38 2.16
C SER A 133 6.63 -20.14 1.72
#